data_AF-A0A672JPI4-F1
#
_entry.id   AF-A0A672JPI4-F1
#
_cell.length_a   1.000
_cell.length_b   1.000
_cell.length_c   1.000
_cell.angle_alpha   90.00
_cell.angle_beta   90.00
_cell.angle_gamma   90.00
#
_symmetry.space_group_name_H-M   'P 1'
#
loop_
_entity.id
_entity.type
_entity.pdbx_description
1 polymer ?
#
loop_
_entity_poly.entity_id
_entity_poly.type
_entity_poly.pdbx_seq_one_letter_code
_entity_poly.pdbx_strand_id
1 'polypeptide(L)'
;MDSVLTSSAAFLEPYDLLYDNAVQAFYNGDYRNVVRFMEGALSTHREVRRTRVRCRLRCQDQHPFGKTFSDLRFFDVVLRRAACMNRCIEEKLGAQSVHKVSEDVVQDFNRRIPYNYLQLAYQKLKQTDKAAAAAHTYFQANPEHVEMGQDLEQYKDLQNVREEHFVDREARPHQHSFTAAVRLYDKGDYDAAVSLFEDALLEYYKADVECRALCQGPQKFEGHDHLRYRYSLHELISDHFTQVLHCEHECVRDLATRPGRLSPMENYLPLHYDYLQFAYFKVGRLEEALQCALTYLLFHEGEEFMTDNVDYYREMLGHDVHNILLLCTMLQYLLGGPLIYDSVKLVQDSVALNGTQRVLLDQVISEDECADLQQLAHAVTMAGDGYRGRMSPHTPNEKFEGATVLKTLQYGYEGRVPMKSARLFYDASERARRIIESYFMLNSTLHFSYTHLVCRTAITGQQDHRNDLSHPIHADNCLLDPEANECWKEPPAYTYRDYSALLYLNGDFEGGEFIFTEMDAKTITASVKPKCGRLVGFSSGGENPHGVKAVTSGQRCAVALWFTLDPLFRELERLQADEVILALDTQSVWNQGLNINPKDEL
;
A
#
# COMPACT_ATOMS: atom_id res chain seq x y z
N MET A 1 34.25 1.02 -60.65
CA MET A 1 33.57 -0.15 -60.04
C MET A 1 34.27 -0.37 -58.73
N ASP A 2 33.83 0.30 -57.67
CA ASP A 2 34.33 0.07 -56.31
C ASP A 2 33.10 -0.03 -55.40
N SER A 3 32.74 -1.28 -55.08
CA SER A 3 31.66 -1.61 -54.15
C SER A 3 32.19 -1.50 -52.72
N VAL A 4 31.77 -0.44 -52.03
CA VAL A 4 31.88 -0.33 -50.58
C VAL A 4 30.93 -1.37 -49.97
N LEU A 5 31.50 -2.46 -49.46
CA LEU A 5 30.83 -3.41 -48.58
C LEU A 5 30.46 -2.69 -47.28
N THR A 6 29.20 -2.28 -47.18
CA THR A 6 28.60 -1.82 -45.94
C THR A 6 28.49 -3.01 -44.98
N SER A 7 29.23 -2.95 -43.88
CA SER A 7 29.12 -3.86 -42.74
C SER A 7 27.65 -3.97 -42.33
N SER A 8 27.05 -5.17 -42.45
CA SER A 8 25.76 -5.47 -41.85
C SER A 8 25.87 -5.21 -40.34
N ALA A 9 25.10 -4.27 -39.81
CA ALA A 9 24.99 -4.09 -38.37
C ALA A 9 24.50 -5.42 -37.76
N ALA A 10 25.32 -6.08 -36.97
CA ALA A 10 24.91 -7.29 -36.27
C ALA A 10 23.78 -6.92 -35.31
N PHE A 11 22.58 -7.45 -35.55
CA PHE A 11 21.43 -7.25 -34.66
C PHE A 11 21.75 -7.82 -33.27
N LEU A 12 21.33 -7.12 -32.22
CA LEU A 12 21.52 -7.58 -30.85
C LEU A 12 20.71 -8.87 -30.64
N GLU A 13 21.38 -9.97 -30.29
CA GLU A 13 20.72 -11.26 -30.02
C GLU A 13 19.79 -11.14 -28.81
N PRO A 14 18.62 -11.81 -28.78
CA PRO A 14 17.71 -11.77 -27.63
C PRO A 14 18.29 -12.41 -26.38
N TYR A 15 18.06 -11.81 -25.23
CA TYR A 15 18.65 -12.30 -23.98
C TYR A 15 17.98 -13.58 -23.47
N ASP A 16 16.71 -13.82 -23.80
CA ASP A 16 16.00 -15.07 -23.50
C ASP A 16 16.57 -16.25 -24.31
N LEU A 17 16.89 -16.03 -25.59
CA LEU A 17 17.58 -17.03 -26.43
C LEU A 17 18.98 -17.34 -25.86
N LEU A 18 19.75 -16.32 -25.51
CA LEU A 18 21.07 -16.51 -24.89
C LEU A 18 20.96 -17.21 -23.53
N TYR A 19 19.94 -16.88 -22.74
CA TYR A 19 19.67 -17.51 -21.45
C TYR A 19 19.34 -19.01 -21.63
N ASP A 20 18.44 -19.36 -22.55
CA ASP A 20 18.09 -20.75 -22.84
C ASP A 20 19.30 -21.56 -23.33
N ASN A 21 20.09 -21.00 -24.27
CA ASN A 21 21.34 -21.61 -24.73
C ASN A 21 22.34 -21.83 -23.58
N ALA A 22 22.42 -20.90 -22.63
CA ALA A 22 23.29 -21.05 -21.46
C ALA A 22 22.80 -22.17 -20.53
N VAL A 23 21.50 -22.28 -20.29
CA VAL A 23 20.89 -23.35 -19.48
C VAL A 23 21.10 -24.72 -20.14
N GLN A 24 20.91 -24.82 -21.46
CA GLN A 24 21.19 -26.06 -22.20
C GLN A 24 22.68 -26.44 -22.12
N ALA A 25 23.59 -25.47 -22.29
CA ALA A 25 25.03 -25.70 -22.15
C ALA A 25 25.40 -26.19 -20.74
N PHE A 26 24.69 -25.71 -19.70
CA PHE A 26 24.92 -26.10 -18.32
C PHE A 26 24.61 -27.58 -18.09
N TYR A 27 23.45 -28.06 -18.56
CA TYR A 27 23.08 -29.47 -18.46
C TYR A 27 23.98 -30.40 -19.31
N ASN A 28 24.57 -29.88 -20.39
CA ASN A 28 25.55 -30.59 -21.21
C ASN A 28 26.98 -30.58 -20.63
N GLY A 29 27.22 -29.89 -19.51
CA GLY A 29 28.53 -29.77 -18.87
C GLY A 29 29.53 -28.86 -19.60
N ASP A 30 29.07 -28.04 -20.55
CA ASP A 30 29.91 -27.10 -21.30
C ASP A 30 29.96 -25.73 -20.59
N TYR A 31 30.69 -25.69 -19.47
CA TYR A 31 30.76 -24.50 -18.62
C TYR A 31 31.37 -23.27 -19.29
N ARG A 32 32.18 -23.44 -20.34
CA ARG A 32 32.73 -22.30 -21.10
C ARG A 32 31.63 -21.59 -21.88
N ASN A 33 30.75 -22.35 -22.52
CA ASN A 33 29.62 -21.78 -23.24
C ASN A 33 28.54 -21.27 -22.28
N VAL A 34 28.36 -21.86 -21.10
CA VAL A 34 27.51 -21.27 -20.04
C VAL A 34 27.95 -19.84 -19.75
N VAL A 35 29.23 -19.62 -19.42
CA VAL A 35 29.74 -18.28 -19.11
C VAL A 35 29.52 -17.33 -20.30
N ARG A 36 29.88 -17.76 -21.51
CA ARG A 36 29.74 -16.94 -22.72
C ARG A 36 28.29 -16.50 -22.94
N PHE A 37 27.35 -17.43 -22.93
CA PHE A 37 25.95 -17.14 -23.22
C PHE A 37 25.27 -16.40 -22.07
N MET A 38 25.55 -16.75 -20.81
CA MET A 38 24.94 -16.12 -19.65
C MET A 38 25.41 -14.68 -19.44
N GLU A 39 26.71 -14.39 -19.63
CA GLU A 39 27.21 -13.01 -19.64
C GLU A 39 26.67 -12.22 -20.84
N GLY A 40 26.53 -12.87 -22.00
CA GLY A 40 25.88 -12.29 -23.17
C GLY A 40 24.42 -11.91 -22.91
N ALA A 41 23.67 -12.78 -22.22
CA ALA A 41 22.28 -12.54 -21.85
C ALA A 41 22.15 -11.33 -20.90
N LEU A 42 22.97 -11.27 -19.84
CA LEU A 42 23.02 -10.14 -18.91
C LEU A 42 23.40 -8.81 -19.60
N SER A 43 24.39 -8.84 -20.50
CA SER A 43 24.82 -7.67 -21.27
C SER A 43 23.70 -7.16 -22.18
N THR A 44 23.07 -8.07 -22.91
CA THR A 44 21.94 -7.80 -23.79
C THR A 44 20.76 -7.22 -23.02
N HIS A 45 20.39 -7.84 -21.90
CA HIS A 45 19.30 -7.37 -21.04
C HIS A 45 19.48 -5.90 -20.64
N ARG A 46 20.70 -5.52 -20.22
CA ARG A 46 21.04 -4.13 -19.88
C ARG A 46 20.96 -3.20 -21.08
N GLU A 47 21.46 -3.62 -22.25
CA GLU A 47 21.46 -2.78 -23.45
C GLU A 47 20.05 -2.55 -24.01
N VAL A 48 19.19 -3.57 -23.98
CA VAL A 48 17.77 -3.45 -24.32
C VAL A 48 17.08 -2.47 -23.38
N ARG A 49 17.25 -2.62 -22.06
CA ARG A 49 16.69 -1.70 -21.06
C ARG A 49 17.16 -0.27 -21.31
N ARG A 50 18.47 -0.05 -21.43
CA ARG A 50 19.09 1.27 -21.64
C ARG A 50 18.60 1.94 -22.91
N THR A 51 18.47 1.18 -23.99
CA THR A 51 17.98 1.70 -25.27
C THR A 51 16.51 2.11 -25.17
N ARG A 52 15.66 1.30 -24.51
CA ARG A 52 14.24 1.63 -24.28
C ARG A 52 14.07 2.93 -23.48
N VAL A 53 14.80 3.09 -22.37
CA VAL A 53 14.81 4.35 -21.58
C VAL A 53 15.18 5.53 -22.47
N ARG A 54 16.33 5.46 -23.15
CA ARG A 54 16.83 6.59 -23.97
C ARG A 54 15.85 6.96 -25.08
N CYS A 55 15.26 5.96 -25.74
CA CYS A 55 14.24 6.20 -26.75
C CYS A 55 13.01 6.88 -26.16
N ARG A 56 12.56 6.44 -24.98
CA ARG A 56 11.39 7.03 -24.32
C ARG A 56 11.57 8.49 -23.99
N LEU A 57 12.64 8.81 -23.27
CA LEU A 57 12.92 10.19 -22.86
C LEU A 57 13.02 11.10 -24.09
N ARG A 58 13.77 10.67 -25.12
CA ARG A 58 13.89 11.42 -26.38
C ARG A 58 12.54 11.65 -27.07
N CYS A 59 11.69 10.62 -27.15
CA CYS A 59 10.39 10.75 -27.81
C CYS A 59 9.39 11.57 -26.99
N GLN A 60 9.48 11.53 -25.66
CA GLN A 60 8.72 12.36 -24.74
C GLN A 60 9.07 13.85 -24.92
N ASP A 61 10.36 14.17 -25.04
CA ASP A 61 10.84 15.54 -25.26
C ASP A 61 10.47 16.09 -26.65
N GLN A 62 10.51 15.25 -27.69
CA GLN A 62 10.12 15.64 -29.05
C GLN A 62 8.62 15.89 -29.20
N HIS A 63 7.82 15.22 -28.38
CA HIS A 63 6.36 15.27 -28.43
C HIS A 63 5.79 15.53 -27.03
N PRO A 64 5.96 16.73 -26.46
CA PRO A 64 5.43 17.05 -25.14
C PRO A 64 3.90 17.15 -25.17
N PHE A 65 3.25 16.79 -24.07
CA PHE A 65 1.82 17.08 -23.91
C PHE A 65 1.62 18.60 -23.78
N GLY A 66 0.56 19.12 -24.41
CA GLY A 66 0.24 20.55 -24.35
C GLY A 66 -0.26 20.97 -22.97
N LYS A 67 -0.06 22.24 -22.60
CA LYS A 67 -0.54 22.81 -21.33
C LYS A 67 -2.07 22.85 -21.20
N THR A 68 -2.77 22.91 -22.33
CA THR A 68 -4.24 22.93 -22.37
C THR A 68 -4.72 21.59 -22.88
N PHE A 69 -5.60 20.95 -22.11
CA PHE A 69 -6.14 19.65 -22.44
C PHE A 69 -7.15 19.74 -23.60
N SER A 70 -6.99 18.82 -24.57
CA SER A 70 -7.91 18.62 -25.69
C SER A 70 -7.72 17.19 -26.18
N ASP A 71 -8.79 16.40 -26.20
CA ASP A 71 -8.74 14.96 -26.50
C ASP A 71 -8.00 14.65 -27.80
N LEU A 72 -8.31 15.35 -28.89
CA LEU A 72 -7.67 15.15 -30.18
C LEU A 72 -6.17 15.47 -30.17
N ARG A 73 -5.76 16.53 -29.46
CA ARG A 73 -4.34 16.91 -29.35
C ARG A 73 -3.58 15.94 -28.46
N PHE A 74 -4.22 15.48 -27.38
CA PHE A 74 -3.66 14.47 -26.50
C PHE A 74 -3.42 13.17 -27.27
N PHE A 75 -4.43 12.65 -27.97
CA PHE A 75 -4.31 11.42 -28.77
C PHE A 75 -3.28 11.54 -29.91
N ASP A 76 -3.19 12.69 -30.60
CA ASP A 76 -2.14 12.92 -31.60
C ASP A 76 -0.74 12.79 -30.98
N VAL A 77 -0.50 13.39 -29.81
CA VAL A 77 0.79 13.27 -29.10
C VAL A 77 1.07 11.81 -28.69
N VAL A 78 0.08 11.09 -28.18
CA VAL A 78 0.22 9.66 -27.81
C VAL A 78 0.65 8.83 -29.02
N LEU A 79 -0.05 8.97 -30.16
CA LEU A 79 0.25 8.22 -31.38
C LEU A 79 1.62 8.61 -31.96
N ARG A 80 2.00 9.89 -31.93
CA ARG A 80 3.33 10.35 -32.36
C ARG A 80 4.44 9.78 -31.49
N ARG A 81 4.25 9.76 -30.16
CA ARG A 81 5.20 9.12 -29.23
C ARG A 81 5.35 7.63 -29.54
N ALA A 82 4.25 6.91 -29.75
CA ALA A 82 4.29 5.50 -30.13
C ALA A 82 5.06 5.26 -31.43
N ALA A 83 4.80 6.06 -32.48
CA ALA A 83 5.52 5.97 -33.75
C ALA A 83 7.02 6.32 -33.62
N CYS A 84 7.36 7.33 -32.82
CA CYS A 84 8.75 7.69 -32.50
C CYS A 84 9.48 6.55 -31.78
N MET A 85 8.81 5.93 -30.80
CA MET A 85 9.34 4.82 -30.03
C MET A 85 9.65 3.62 -30.90
N ASN A 86 8.71 3.22 -31.75
CA ASN A 86 8.89 2.08 -32.65
C ASN A 86 10.12 2.27 -33.53
N ARG A 87 10.23 3.43 -34.17
CA ARG A 87 11.38 3.77 -35.02
C ARG A 87 12.69 3.78 -34.25
N CYS A 88 12.72 4.43 -33.08
CA CYS A 88 13.94 4.55 -32.26
C CYS A 88 14.48 3.19 -31.81
N ILE A 89 13.57 2.30 -31.38
CA ILE A 89 13.95 0.97 -30.92
C ILE A 89 14.36 0.09 -32.11
N GLU A 90 13.59 0.10 -33.20
CA GLU A 90 13.87 -0.73 -34.38
C GLU A 90 15.21 -0.39 -35.05
N GLU A 91 15.57 0.89 -35.12
CA GLU A 91 16.87 1.35 -35.63
C GLU A 91 18.06 0.80 -34.84
N LYS A 92 17.89 0.48 -33.54
CA LYS A 92 18.98 0.11 -32.64
C LYS A 92 19.01 -1.38 -32.28
N LEU A 93 17.84 -1.97 -32.05
CA LEU A 93 17.70 -3.34 -31.55
C LEU A 93 17.11 -4.29 -32.60
N GLY A 94 16.63 -3.79 -33.73
CA GLY A 94 15.81 -4.55 -34.67
C GLY A 94 14.35 -4.65 -34.22
N ALA A 95 13.58 -5.53 -34.87
CA ALA A 95 12.14 -5.65 -34.62
C ALA A 95 11.84 -5.89 -33.13
N GLN A 96 10.96 -5.06 -32.56
CA GLN A 96 10.64 -5.11 -31.13
C GLN A 96 10.08 -6.45 -30.65
N SER A 97 9.40 -7.18 -31.54
CA SER A 97 8.86 -8.52 -31.27
C SER A 97 9.94 -9.55 -30.92
N VAL A 98 11.17 -9.36 -31.42
CA VAL A 98 12.29 -10.27 -31.18
C VAL A 98 12.82 -10.16 -29.75
N HIS A 99 12.62 -9.01 -29.10
CA HIS A 99 13.01 -8.74 -27.71
C HIS A 99 11.81 -8.76 -26.75
N LYS A 100 10.72 -9.44 -27.14
CA LYS A 100 9.56 -9.70 -26.29
C LYS A 100 9.75 -11.04 -25.61
N VAL A 101 9.90 -11.00 -24.29
CA VAL A 101 10.18 -12.17 -23.46
C VAL A 101 8.96 -12.57 -22.62
N SER A 102 8.96 -13.81 -22.10
CA SER A 102 7.95 -14.26 -21.15
C SER A 102 8.12 -13.61 -19.78
N GLU A 103 7.03 -13.57 -19.00
CA GLU A 103 7.07 -13.08 -17.62
C GLU A 103 7.99 -13.94 -16.74
N ASP A 104 8.07 -15.26 -17.00
CA ASP A 104 8.97 -16.17 -16.27
C ASP A 104 10.45 -15.76 -16.43
N VAL A 105 10.87 -15.45 -17.67
CA VAL A 105 12.26 -15.01 -17.93
C VAL A 105 12.53 -13.65 -17.28
N VAL A 106 11.54 -12.73 -17.27
CA VAL A 106 11.66 -11.46 -16.55
C VAL A 106 11.86 -11.72 -15.04
N GLN A 107 11.09 -12.63 -14.46
CA GLN A 107 11.21 -12.99 -13.05
C GLN A 107 12.56 -13.65 -12.72
N ASP A 108 13.09 -14.50 -13.59
CA ASP A 108 14.41 -15.11 -13.43
C ASP A 108 15.52 -14.05 -13.35
N PHE A 109 15.47 -13.03 -14.22
CA PHE A 109 16.43 -11.92 -14.20
C PHE A 109 16.24 -11.03 -12.96
N ASN A 110 14.99 -10.74 -12.56
CA ASN A 110 14.71 -9.99 -11.33
C ASN A 110 15.21 -10.73 -10.07
N ARG A 111 15.11 -12.06 -10.05
CA ARG A 111 15.66 -12.94 -8.99
C ARG A 111 17.15 -13.24 -9.17
N ARG A 112 17.80 -12.66 -10.19
CA ARG A 112 19.22 -12.82 -10.48
C ARG A 112 19.65 -14.28 -10.73
N ILE A 113 18.74 -15.15 -11.18
CA ILE A 113 19.00 -16.57 -11.47
C ILE A 113 20.19 -16.81 -12.40
N PRO A 114 20.46 -15.97 -13.44
CA PRO A 114 21.68 -16.11 -14.26
C PRO A 114 22.98 -16.16 -13.45
N TYR A 115 23.03 -15.49 -12.30
CA TYR A 115 24.21 -15.48 -11.43
C TYR A 115 24.41 -16.78 -10.67
N ASN A 116 23.35 -17.54 -10.37
CA ASN A 116 23.46 -18.87 -9.79
C ASN A 116 24.17 -19.84 -10.77
N TYR A 117 23.74 -19.85 -12.03
CA TYR A 117 24.42 -20.63 -13.08
C TYR A 117 25.86 -20.17 -13.33
N LEU A 118 26.12 -18.85 -13.33
CA LEU A 118 27.47 -18.31 -13.49
C LEU A 118 28.39 -18.72 -12.33
N GLN A 119 27.92 -18.69 -11.09
CA GLN A 119 28.68 -19.11 -9.92
C GLN A 119 29.17 -20.55 -10.08
N LEU A 120 28.26 -21.48 -10.38
CA LEU A 120 28.60 -22.89 -10.61
C LEU A 120 29.55 -23.07 -11.80
N ALA A 121 29.31 -22.38 -12.91
CA ALA A 121 30.16 -22.47 -14.11
C ALA A 121 31.59 -21.94 -13.85
N TYR A 122 31.73 -20.79 -13.18
CA TYR A 122 33.03 -20.24 -12.81
C TYR A 122 33.78 -21.16 -11.84
N GLN A 123 33.10 -21.77 -10.88
CA GLN A 123 33.69 -22.75 -9.97
C GLN A 123 34.26 -23.95 -10.75
N LYS A 124 33.52 -24.51 -11.71
CA LYS A 124 33.98 -25.61 -12.58
C LYS A 124 35.17 -25.21 -13.47
N LEU A 125 35.26 -23.93 -13.83
CA LEU A 125 36.38 -23.36 -14.59
C LEU A 125 37.55 -22.88 -13.71
N LYS A 126 37.49 -23.08 -12.39
CA LYS A 126 38.49 -22.63 -11.41
C LYS A 126 38.70 -21.10 -11.37
N GLN A 127 37.67 -20.32 -11.72
CA GLN A 127 37.64 -18.85 -11.62
C GLN A 127 36.95 -18.46 -10.31
N THR A 128 37.60 -18.69 -9.17
CA THR A 128 36.99 -18.58 -7.83
C THR A 128 36.63 -17.14 -7.43
N ASP A 129 37.37 -16.16 -7.94
CA ASP A 129 37.09 -14.72 -7.79
C ASP A 129 35.73 -14.35 -8.43
N LYS A 130 35.51 -14.75 -9.67
CA LYS A 130 34.25 -14.50 -10.39
C LYS A 130 33.10 -15.33 -9.84
N ALA A 131 33.38 -16.55 -9.38
CA ALA A 131 32.40 -17.39 -8.70
C ALA A 131 31.89 -16.71 -7.43
N ALA A 132 32.78 -16.16 -6.60
CA ALA A 132 32.40 -15.42 -5.39
C ALA A 132 31.57 -14.16 -5.71
N ALA A 133 31.94 -13.40 -6.75
CA ALA A 133 31.16 -12.23 -7.17
C ALA A 133 29.75 -12.62 -7.67
N ALA A 134 29.64 -13.69 -8.46
CA ALA A 134 28.35 -14.18 -8.94
C ALA A 134 27.48 -14.73 -7.79
N ALA A 135 28.09 -15.49 -6.87
CA ALA A 135 27.45 -15.99 -5.65
C ALA A 135 26.87 -14.83 -4.83
N HIS A 136 27.69 -13.81 -4.58
CA HIS A 136 27.29 -12.66 -3.80
C HIS A 136 26.15 -11.89 -4.47
N THR A 137 26.26 -11.65 -5.79
CA THR A 137 25.21 -10.98 -6.57
C THR A 137 23.87 -11.72 -6.50
N TYR A 138 23.87 -13.05 -6.59
CA TYR A 138 22.67 -13.88 -6.46
C TYR A 138 22.09 -13.84 -5.04
N PHE A 139 22.95 -13.98 -4.02
CA PHE A 139 22.56 -14.01 -2.61
C PHE A 139 21.92 -12.70 -2.15
N GLN A 140 22.38 -11.54 -2.66
CA GLN A 140 21.73 -10.26 -2.38
C GLN A 140 20.23 -10.26 -2.73
N ALA A 141 19.82 -10.96 -3.81
CA ALA A 141 18.40 -11.07 -4.18
C ALA A 141 17.68 -12.28 -3.56
N ASN A 142 18.41 -13.21 -2.95
CA ASN A 142 17.88 -14.48 -2.43
C ASN A 142 18.55 -14.85 -1.09
N PRO A 143 18.39 -14.04 -0.03
CA PRO A 143 19.10 -14.23 1.24
C PRO A 143 18.71 -15.52 1.97
N GLU A 144 17.51 -16.04 1.72
CA GLU A 144 17.00 -17.29 2.31
C GLU A 144 17.52 -18.57 1.59
N HIS A 145 18.32 -18.42 0.52
CA HIS A 145 18.86 -19.56 -0.23
C HIS A 145 20.04 -20.20 0.53
N VAL A 146 19.73 -21.25 1.30
CA VAL A 146 20.67 -21.91 2.22
C VAL A 146 21.97 -22.36 1.55
N GLU A 147 21.90 -23.02 0.40
CA GLU A 147 23.08 -23.57 -0.28
C GLU A 147 24.03 -22.46 -0.75
N MET A 148 23.49 -21.35 -1.24
CA MET A 148 24.31 -20.22 -1.66
C MET A 148 25.01 -19.56 -0.46
N GLY A 149 24.35 -19.49 0.70
CA GLY A 149 24.97 -19.04 1.94
C GLY A 149 26.17 -19.90 2.33
N GLN A 150 26.05 -21.23 2.20
CA GLN A 150 27.14 -22.17 2.46
C GLN A 150 28.30 -22.01 1.47
N ASP A 151 28.00 -21.83 0.18
CA ASP A 151 29.00 -21.60 -0.87
C ASP A 151 29.79 -20.30 -0.62
N LEU A 152 29.13 -19.24 -0.14
CA LEU A 152 29.77 -17.98 0.22
C LEU A 152 30.77 -18.12 1.38
N GLU A 153 30.40 -18.87 2.44
CA GLU A 153 31.34 -19.15 3.53
C GLU A 153 32.54 -19.98 3.04
N GLN A 154 32.30 -20.99 2.19
CA GLN A 154 33.40 -21.76 1.58
C GLN A 154 34.32 -20.88 0.74
N TYR A 155 33.79 -19.91 -0.01
CA TYR A 155 34.61 -18.97 -0.78
C TYR A 155 35.46 -18.07 0.11
N LYS A 156 34.98 -17.66 1.29
CA LYS A 156 35.77 -16.85 2.25
C LYS A 156 37.00 -17.61 2.78
N ASP A 157 36.90 -18.93 2.91
CA ASP A 157 37.99 -19.78 3.41
C ASP A 157 39.07 -20.07 2.35
N LEU A 158 38.83 -19.75 1.07
CA LEU A 158 39.80 -19.97 0.00
C LEU A 158 40.90 -18.90 0.01
N GLN A 159 42.17 -19.33 0.08
CA GLN A 159 43.34 -18.43 0.07
C GLN A 159 43.41 -17.47 -1.15
N ASN A 160 42.75 -17.81 -2.26
CA ASN A 160 42.74 -17.02 -3.50
C ASN A 160 41.55 -16.04 -3.60
N VAL A 161 40.68 -15.98 -2.58
CA VAL A 161 39.51 -15.11 -2.55
C VAL A 161 39.70 -14.08 -1.46
N ARG A 162 39.48 -12.80 -1.80
CA ARG A 162 39.57 -11.66 -0.89
C ARG A 162 38.21 -11.02 -0.72
N GLU A 163 38.04 -10.23 0.33
CA GLU A 163 36.79 -9.50 0.61
C GLU A 163 36.34 -8.63 -0.58
N GLU A 164 37.29 -8.03 -1.30
CA GLU A 164 37.06 -7.25 -2.53
C GLU A 164 36.44 -8.02 -3.71
N HIS A 165 36.43 -9.36 -3.67
CA HIS A 165 35.81 -10.18 -4.72
C HIS A 165 34.30 -10.38 -4.50
N PHE A 166 33.77 -10.07 -3.31
CA PHE A 166 32.34 -10.20 -2.98
C PHE A 166 31.60 -8.92 -3.40
N VAL A 167 31.46 -8.73 -4.70
CA VAL A 167 30.82 -7.54 -5.28
C VAL A 167 29.43 -7.89 -5.82
N ASP A 168 28.43 -7.09 -5.46
CA ASP A 168 27.12 -7.12 -6.12
C ASP A 168 27.23 -6.43 -7.48
N ARG A 169 27.24 -7.23 -8.56
CA ARG A 169 27.34 -6.76 -9.95
C ARG A 169 26.07 -6.07 -10.44
N GLU A 170 24.99 -6.11 -9.66
CA GLU A 170 23.72 -5.43 -9.94
C GLU A 170 23.33 -4.48 -8.80
N ALA A 171 24.30 -4.01 -8.01
CA ALA A 171 24.07 -3.01 -6.99
C ALA A 171 23.42 -1.76 -7.59
N ARG A 172 22.31 -1.32 -7.00
CA ARG A 172 21.64 -0.08 -7.39
C ARG A 172 22.47 1.11 -6.84
N PRO A 173 22.95 2.05 -7.67
CA PRO A 173 23.86 3.12 -7.24
C PRO A 173 23.32 3.94 -6.06
N HIS A 174 22.04 4.31 -6.08
CA HIS A 174 21.42 5.11 -5.01
C HIS A 174 21.41 4.38 -3.66
N GLN A 175 21.09 3.09 -3.64
CA GLN A 175 21.09 2.28 -2.42
C GLN A 175 22.52 2.04 -1.89
N HIS A 176 23.49 1.89 -2.80
CA HIS A 176 24.89 1.76 -2.44
C HIS A 176 25.41 3.03 -1.75
N SER A 177 25.19 4.20 -2.37
CA SER A 177 25.58 5.49 -1.80
C SER A 177 24.88 5.75 -0.47
N PHE A 178 23.57 5.49 -0.38
CA PHE A 178 22.82 5.65 0.87
C PHE A 178 23.36 4.78 2.00
N THR A 179 23.61 3.49 1.75
CA THR A 179 24.15 2.57 2.75
C THR A 179 25.55 2.99 3.20
N ALA A 180 26.38 3.50 2.28
CA ALA A 180 27.70 4.03 2.60
C ALA A 180 27.61 5.33 3.42
N ALA A 181 26.67 6.22 3.10
CA ALA A 181 26.41 7.47 3.81
C ALA A 181 26.00 7.22 5.27
N VAL A 182 25.06 6.30 5.51
CA VAL A 182 24.62 5.91 6.86
C VAL A 182 25.81 5.40 7.70
N ARG A 183 26.70 4.59 7.12
CA ARG A 183 27.91 4.11 7.83
C ARG A 183 28.88 5.23 8.23
N LEU A 184 28.95 6.32 7.47
CA LEU A 184 29.78 7.48 7.81
C LEU A 184 29.08 8.37 8.84
N TYR A 185 27.77 8.56 8.69
CA TYR A 185 26.92 9.25 9.64
C TYR A 185 27.01 8.63 11.03
N ASP A 186 26.90 7.29 11.14
CA ASP A 186 27.00 6.55 12.40
C ASP A 186 28.39 6.66 13.05
N LYS A 187 29.44 6.89 12.24
CA LYS A 187 30.81 7.15 12.72
C LYS A 187 31.03 8.61 13.12
N GLY A 188 30.06 9.50 12.88
CA GLY A 188 30.14 10.93 13.15
C GLY A 188 30.90 11.74 12.08
N ASP A 189 31.22 11.14 10.93
CA ASP A 189 31.83 11.85 9.81
C ASP A 189 30.73 12.48 8.93
N TYR A 190 30.14 13.56 9.45
CA TYR A 190 28.97 14.20 8.85
C TYR A 190 29.27 14.87 7.49
N ASP A 191 30.48 15.40 7.30
CA ASP A 191 30.86 16.07 6.04
C ASP A 191 30.95 15.07 4.87
N ALA A 192 31.60 13.94 5.09
CA ALA A 192 31.65 12.86 4.10
C ALA A 192 30.28 12.19 3.92
N ALA A 193 29.47 12.07 4.99
CA ALA A 193 28.11 11.54 4.90
C ALA A 193 27.20 12.43 4.05
N VAL A 194 27.26 13.76 4.21
CA VAL A 194 26.50 14.72 3.39
C VAL A 194 26.76 14.48 1.90
N SER A 195 28.03 14.38 1.50
CA SER A 195 28.40 14.17 0.09
C SER A 195 27.76 12.88 -0.47
N LEU A 196 27.80 11.78 0.29
CA LEU A 196 27.21 10.51 -0.16
C LEU A 196 25.69 10.49 -0.12
N PHE A 197 25.03 11.21 0.80
CA PHE A 197 23.58 11.34 0.81
C PHE A 197 23.08 12.19 -0.37
N GLU A 198 23.78 13.27 -0.72
CA GLU A 198 23.49 14.06 -1.93
C GLU A 198 23.65 13.21 -3.20
N ASP A 199 24.74 12.44 -3.30
CA ASP A 199 24.97 11.50 -4.41
C ASP A 199 23.87 10.41 -4.46
N ALA A 200 23.42 9.91 -3.31
CA ALA A 200 22.34 8.94 -3.23
C ALA A 200 21.02 9.50 -3.76
N LEU A 201 20.66 10.74 -3.40
CA LEU A 201 19.48 11.43 -3.93
C LEU A 201 19.58 11.65 -5.44
N LEU A 202 20.74 12.10 -5.94
CA LEU A 202 20.97 12.31 -7.37
C LEU A 202 20.77 11.01 -8.18
N GLU A 203 21.38 9.92 -7.72
CA GLU A 203 21.22 8.62 -8.38
C GLU A 203 19.80 8.05 -8.19
N TYR A 204 19.11 8.36 -7.10
CA TYR A 204 17.71 7.97 -6.89
C TYR A 204 16.80 8.62 -7.93
N TYR A 205 16.87 9.94 -8.12
CA TYR A 205 16.02 10.63 -9.09
C TYR A 205 16.31 10.19 -10.53
N LYS A 206 17.57 9.89 -10.84
CA LYS A 206 17.94 9.30 -12.12
C LYS A 206 17.29 7.92 -12.30
N ALA A 207 17.34 7.07 -11.27
CA ALA A 207 16.70 5.75 -11.30
C ALA A 207 15.15 5.85 -11.41
N ASP A 208 14.53 6.83 -10.75
CA ASP A 208 13.08 7.12 -10.83
C ASP A 208 12.67 7.51 -12.26
N VAL A 209 13.41 8.44 -12.88
CA VAL A 209 13.19 8.83 -14.27
C VAL A 209 13.35 7.63 -15.22
N GLU A 210 14.36 6.79 -15.01
CA GLU A 210 14.57 5.58 -15.82
C GLU A 210 13.44 4.55 -15.63
N CYS A 211 12.97 4.36 -14.40
CA CYS A 211 11.87 3.45 -14.09
C CYS A 211 10.57 3.91 -14.76
N ARG A 212 10.18 5.18 -14.56
CA ARG A 212 8.96 5.75 -15.15
C ARG A 212 8.98 5.70 -16.68
N ALA A 213 10.15 5.95 -17.29
CA ALA A 213 10.31 5.84 -18.74
C ALA A 213 10.01 4.43 -19.28
N LEU A 214 10.21 3.39 -18.48
CA LEU A 214 9.93 2.00 -18.88
C LEU A 214 8.47 1.61 -18.67
N CYS A 215 7.71 2.35 -17.86
CA CYS A 215 6.28 2.10 -17.62
C CYS A 215 5.39 2.33 -18.83
N GLN A 216 5.76 3.23 -19.74
CA GLN A 216 4.95 3.58 -20.91
C GLN A 216 4.89 2.48 -22.00
N GLY A 217 5.20 1.23 -21.66
CA GLY A 217 5.25 0.07 -22.57
C GLY A 217 3.90 -0.31 -23.19
N PRO A 218 3.83 -1.36 -24.03
CA PRO A 218 2.56 -1.82 -24.59
C PRO A 218 1.51 -2.12 -23.51
N GLN A 219 0.22 -1.91 -23.84
CA GLN A 219 -0.88 -2.32 -22.97
C GLN A 219 -0.83 -3.83 -22.72
N LYS A 220 -0.93 -4.22 -21.44
CA LYS A 220 -1.10 -5.59 -20.99
C LYS A 220 -2.60 -5.84 -20.89
N PHE A 221 -3.11 -6.75 -21.71
CA PHE A 221 -4.50 -7.19 -21.60
C PHE A 221 -4.56 -8.34 -20.61
N GLU A 222 -5.29 -8.17 -19.51
CA GLU A 222 -5.54 -9.27 -18.57
C GLU A 222 -6.59 -10.22 -19.16
N GLY A 223 -6.28 -11.53 -19.20
CA GLY A 223 -7.21 -12.57 -19.61
C GLY A 223 -7.76 -12.48 -21.05
N HIS A 224 -9.02 -12.92 -21.22
CA HIS A 224 -9.72 -12.98 -22.51
C HIS A 224 -10.75 -11.85 -22.72
N ASP A 225 -10.76 -10.81 -21.89
CA ASP A 225 -11.81 -9.77 -21.93
C ASP A 225 -11.79 -8.94 -23.21
N HIS A 226 -10.61 -8.82 -23.84
CA HIS A 226 -10.44 -8.16 -25.13
C HIS A 226 -11.13 -8.86 -26.32
N LEU A 227 -11.55 -10.12 -26.16
CA LEU A 227 -12.33 -10.84 -27.17
C LEU A 227 -13.85 -10.66 -27.01
N ARG A 228 -14.31 -10.15 -25.86
CA ARG A 228 -15.73 -10.01 -25.52
C ARG A 228 -16.26 -8.59 -25.67
N TYR A 229 -15.39 -7.58 -25.62
CA TYR A 229 -15.78 -6.16 -25.65
C TYR A 229 -15.07 -5.40 -26.77
N ARG A 230 -15.79 -4.53 -27.48
CA ARG A 230 -15.23 -3.62 -28.48
C ARG A 230 -14.94 -2.28 -27.82
N TYR A 231 -13.72 -2.09 -27.35
CA TYR A 231 -13.27 -0.83 -26.79
C TYR A 231 -13.36 0.30 -27.82
N SER A 232 -13.89 1.44 -27.40
CA SER A 232 -13.67 2.71 -28.06
C SER A 232 -12.20 3.14 -27.90
N LEU A 233 -11.74 4.04 -28.78
CA LEU A 233 -10.39 4.59 -28.68
C LEU A 233 -10.13 5.27 -27.33
N HIS A 234 -11.16 5.89 -26.74
CA HIS A 234 -11.06 6.59 -25.45
C HIS A 234 -10.85 5.59 -24.31
N GLU A 235 -11.66 4.53 -24.24
CA GLU A 235 -11.50 3.49 -23.22
C GLU A 235 -10.12 2.83 -23.32
N LEU A 236 -9.67 2.49 -24.53
CA LEU A 236 -8.38 1.83 -24.72
C LEU A 236 -7.20 2.72 -24.30
N ILE A 237 -7.22 4.01 -24.66
CA ILE A 237 -6.17 4.95 -24.25
C ILE A 237 -6.25 5.21 -22.74
N SER A 238 -7.45 5.35 -22.18
CA SER A 238 -7.66 5.52 -20.73
C SER A 238 -7.08 4.35 -19.95
N ASP A 239 -7.45 3.12 -20.30
CA ASP A 239 -6.96 1.90 -19.64
C ASP A 239 -5.44 1.76 -19.76
N HIS A 240 -4.89 2.07 -20.93
CA HIS A 240 -3.44 2.09 -21.13
C HIS A 240 -2.76 3.10 -20.20
N PHE A 241 -3.26 4.33 -20.09
CA PHE A 241 -2.66 5.33 -19.21
C PHE A 241 -2.88 5.04 -17.73
N THR A 242 -3.98 4.40 -17.34
CA THR A 242 -4.16 3.87 -15.97
C THR A 242 -3.08 2.86 -15.64
N GLN A 243 -2.76 1.92 -16.54
CA GLN A 243 -1.65 0.97 -16.37
C GLN A 243 -0.30 1.69 -16.26
N VAL A 244 -0.05 2.69 -17.10
CA VAL A 244 1.19 3.48 -17.06
C VAL A 244 1.33 4.20 -15.73
N LEU A 245 0.29 4.90 -15.28
CA LEU A 245 0.28 5.63 -14.02
C LEU A 245 0.47 4.71 -12.82
N HIS A 246 -0.18 3.53 -12.84
CA HIS A 246 0.03 2.51 -11.81
C HIS A 246 1.51 2.09 -11.75
N CYS A 247 2.12 1.75 -12.89
CA CYS A 247 3.55 1.42 -12.94
C CYS A 247 4.45 2.58 -12.49
N GLU A 248 4.17 3.81 -12.90
CA GLU A 248 4.97 4.98 -12.52
C GLU A 248 4.89 5.26 -11.02
N HIS A 249 3.73 5.01 -10.40
CA HIS A 249 3.56 5.09 -8.94
C HIS A 249 4.37 4.01 -8.22
N GLU A 250 4.38 2.78 -8.76
CA GLU A 250 5.14 1.65 -8.22
C GLU A 250 6.66 1.82 -8.27
N CYS A 251 7.19 2.72 -9.12
CA CYS A 251 8.63 3.01 -9.18
C CYS A 251 9.22 3.46 -7.85
N VAL A 252 8.51 4.28 -7.08
CA VAL A 252 8.98 4.74 -5.76
C VAL A 252 9.13 3.55 -4.81
N ARG A 253 8.17 2.63 -4.83
CA ARG A 253 8.20 1.39 -4.02
C ARG A 253 9.32 0.47 -4.46
N ASP A 254 9.47 0.20 -5.76
CA ASP A 254 10.56 -0.65 -6.27
C ASP A 254 11.94 -0.06 -5.92
N LEU A 255 12.14 1.23 -6.10
CA LEU A 255 13.43 1.87 -5.84
C LEU A 255 13.80 1.90 -4.36
N ALA A 256 12.80 1.96 -3.47
CA ALA A 256 12.96 1.82 -2.03
C ALA A 256 13.14 0.37 -1.56
N THR A 257 12.84 -0.63 -2.41
CA THR A 257 12.93 -2.04 -2.05
C THR A 257 14.35 -2.56 -2.27
N ARG A 258 14.93 -3.14 -1.22
CA ARG A 258 16.25 -3.79 -1.31
C ARG A 258 16.13 -5.12 -2.04
N PRO A 259 17.15 -5.56 -2.80
CA PRO A 259 17.18 -6.90 -3.39
C PRO A 259 16.83 -7.97 -2.34
N GLY A 260 15.99 -8.92 -2.72
CA GLY A 260 15.58 -10.04 -1.86
C GLY A 260 14.59 -9.70 -0.74
N ARG A 261 14.13 -8.45 -0.66
CA ARG A 261 13.01 -8.05 0.21
C ARG A 261 11.76 -7.85 -0.64
N LEU A 262 10.61 -8.18 -0.06
CA LEU A 262 9.30 -7.96 -0.70
C LEU A 262 8.74 -6.56 -0.42
N SER A 263 9.20 -5.94 0.68
CA SER A 263 8.71 -4.64 1.15
C SER A 263 9.76 -3.54 0.96
N PRO A 264 9.33 -2.33 0.60
CA PRO A 264 10.20 -1.16 0.53
C PRO A 264 10.74 -0.81 1.92
N MET A 265 11.88 -0.11 1.94
CA MET A 265 12.29 0.62 3.13
C MET A 265 11.27 1.72 3.42
N GLU A 266 10.77 1.77 4.65
CA GLU A 266 9.85 2.82 5.08
C GLU A 266 10.48 4.20 4.91
N ASN A 267 9.68 5.13 4.38
CA ASN A 267 10.07 6.52 4.19
C ASN A 267 11.43 6.69 3.49
N TYR A 268 11.81 5.78 2.57
CA TYR A 268 13.16 5.78 1.97
C TYR A 268 13.60 7.16 1.48
N LEU A 269 12.75 7.86 0.73
CA LEU A 269 13.05 9.20 0.22
C LEU A 269 13.04 10.27 1.34
N PRO A 270 11.99 10.41 2.17
CA PRO A 270 12.02 11.31 3.34
C PRO A 270 13.24 11.10 4.25
N LEU A 271 13.64 9.85 4.47
CA LEU A 271 14.76 9.48 5.33
C LEU A 271 16.10 10.07 4.87
N HIS A 272 16.29 10.28 3.55
CA HIS A 272 17.48 11.01 3.08
C HIS A 272 17.50 12.43 3.60
N TYR A 273 16.36 13.11 3.59
CA TYR A 273 16.23 14.49 4.06
C TYR A 273 16.35 14.59 5.58
N ASP A 274 15.89 13.58 6.33
CA ASP A 274 16.11 13.51 7.77
C ASP A 274 17.60 13.34 8.13
N TYR A 275 18.30 12.42 7.47
CA TYR A 275 19.75 12.30 7.67
C TYR A 275 20.50 13.56 7.25
N LEU A 276 20.14 14.15 6.10
CA LEU A 276 20.77 15.35 5.57
C LEU A 276 20.55 16.56 6.47
N GLN A 277 19.33 16.81 6.97
CA GLN A 277 19.08 17.97 7.83
C GLN A 277 19.98 17.96 9.07
N PHE A 278 20.11 16.80 9.71
CA PHE A 278 20.95 16.67 10.89
C PHE A 278 22.44 16.76 10.54
N ALA A 279 22.87 16.11 9.45
CA ALA A 279 24.26 16.14 9.03
C ALA A 279 24.70 17.57 8.64
N TYR A 280 23.87 18.32 7.91
CA TYR A 280 24.09 19.74 7.60
C TYR A 280 24.18 20.60 8.85
N PHE A 281 23.28 20.38 9.82
CA PHE A 281 23.33 21.06 11.10
C PHE A 281 24.67 20.81 11.82
N LYS A 282 25.15 19.55 11.86
CA LYS A 282 26.42 19.19 12.48
C LYS A 282 27.64 19.84 11.83
N VAL A 283 27.59 20.12 10.53
CA VAL A 283 28.67 20.82 9.80
C VAL A 283 28.48 22.34 9.74
N GLY A 284 27.44 22.89 10.38
CA GLY A 284 27.18 24.33 10.46
C GLY A 284 26.49 24.94 9.23
N ARG A 285 25.92 24.11 8.35
CA ARG A 285 25.20 24.49 7.13
C ARG A 285 23.69 24.63 7.40
N LEU A 286 23.32 25.66 8.16
CA LEU A 286 21.97 25.82 8.70
C LEU A 286 20.88 26.07 7.63
N GLU A 287 21.21 26.75 6.53
CA GLU A 287 20.26 27.00 5.44
C GLU A 287 19.87 25.70 4.75
N GLU A 288 20.84 24.83 4.45
CA GLU A 288 20.61 23.53 3.84
C GLU A 288 19.92 22.56 4.81
N ALA A 289 20.25 22.63 6.11
CA ALA A 289 19.55 21.89 7.14
C ALA A 289 18.05 22.25 7.18
N LEU A 290 17.73 23.54 7.17
CA LEU A 290 16.36 24.04 7.12
C LEU A 290 15.65 23.61 5.83
N GLN A 291 16.31 23.69 4.67
CA GLN A 291 15.72 23.24 3.40
C GLN A 291 15.39 21.74 3.41
N CYS A 292 16.26 20.91 3.97
CA CYS A 292 16.02 19.48 4.09
C CYS A 292 14.88 19.17 5.07
N ALA A 293 14.85 19.85 6.22
CA ALA A 293 13.78 19.70 7.21
C ALA A 293 12.40 20.11 6.64
N LEU A 294 12.35 21.23 5.90
CA LEU A 294 11.13 21.65 5.19
C LEU A 294 10.73 20.66 4.09
N THR A 295 11.71 20.09 3.38
CA THR A 295 11.46 19.10 2.32
C THR A 295 10.90 17.81 2.92
N TYR A 296 11.40 17.37 4.08
CA TYR A 296 10.86 16.24 4.82
C TYR A 296 9.38 16.46 5.16
N LEU A 297 9.03 17.65 5.66
CA LEU A 297 7.65 18.00 6.02
C LEU A 297 6.68 18.03 4.82
N LEU A 298 7.16 18.07 3.57
CA LEU A 298 6.31 17.87 2.38
C LEU A 298 5.81 16.43 2.25
N PHE A 299 6.50 15.46 2.85
CA PHE A 299 6.10 14.05 2.87
C PHE A 299 5.33 13.69 4.13
N HIS A 300 5.67 14.31 5.26
CA HIS A 300 5.08 14.04 6.57
C HIS A 300 4.63 15.36 7.22
N GLU A 301 3.48 15.87 6.78
CA GLU A 301 2.92 17.12 7.31
C GLU A 301 2.61 16.99 8.80
N GLY A 302 3.07 17.96 9.60
CA GLY A 302 2.75 18.05 11.03
C GLY A 302 3.54 17.12 11.95
N GLU A 303 4.64 16.52 11.47
CA GLU A 303 5.52 15.72 12.33
C GLU A 303 6.28 16.62 13.33
N GLU A 304 6.10 16.35 14.62
CA GLU A 304 6.51 17.24 15.71
C GLU A 304 8.03 17.45 15.75
N PHE A 305 8.83 16.38 15.72
CA PHE A 305 10.29 16.50 15.86
C PHE A 305 10.93 17.28 14.70
N MET A 306 10.42 17.12 13.47
CA MET A 306 10.95 17.84 12.32
C MET A 306 10.47 19.29 12.33
N THR A 307 9.25 19.55 12.82
CA THR A 307 8.74 20.92 13.01
C THR A 307 9.58 21.67 14.04
N ASP A 308 9.93 21.04 15.15
CA ASP A 308 10.82 21.62 16.17
C ASP A 308 12.21 21.95 15.59
N ASN A 309 12.78 21.05 14.78
CA ASN A 309 14.04 21.29 14.10
C ASN A 309 13.96 22.49 13.13
N VAL A 310 12.87 22.61 12.36
CA VAL A 310 12.62 23.75 11.46
C VAL A 310 12.59 25.06 12.25
N ASP A 311 11.85 25.11 13.36
CA ASP A 311 11.73 26.31 14.18
C ASP A 311 13.08 26.67 14.82
N TYR A 312 13.83 25.69 15.30
CA TYR A 312 15.19 25.86 15.79
C TYR A 312 16.13 26.42 14.71
N TYR A 313 16.11 25.88 13.49
CA TYR A 313 16.96 26.39 12.39
C TYR A 313 16.56 27.80 11.96
N ARG A 314 15.26 28.12 11.93
CA ARG A 314 14.76 29.48 11.65
C ARG A 314 15.22 30.50 12.68
N GLU A 315 15.15 30.15 13.97
CA GLU A 315 15.62 30.98 15.07
C GLU A 315 17.13 31.25 14.93
N MET A 316 17.92 30.21 14.67
CA MET A 316 19.37 30.31 14.50
C MET A 316 19.79 31.14 13.27
N LEU A 317 18.98 31.18 12.21
CA LEU A 317 19.21 31.97 10.99
C LEU A 317 18.73 33.43 11.11
N GLY A 318 18.10 33.82 12.21
CA GLY A 318 17.63 35.19 12.42
C GLY A 318 16.45 35.60 11.54
N HIS A 319 15.68 34.63 11.04
CA HIS A 319 14.40 34.91 10.41
C HIS A 319 13.33 35.10 11.50
N ASP A 320 12.92 36.35 11.70
CA ASP A 320 11.81 36.73 12.58
C ASP A 320 10.57 35.87 12.32
N VAL A 321 10.21 35.02 13.28
CA VAL A 321 8.82 34.65 13.53
C VAL A 321 8.58 34.71 15.03
N HIS A 322 7.68 35.62 15.41
CA HIS A 322 7.16 35.80 16.75
C HIS A 322 6.59 34.49 17.33
N ASN A 323 6.88 34.27 18.61
CA ASN A 323 6.20 33.34 19.53
C ASN A 323 4.70 33.17 19.25
N ILE A 324 4.22 31.92 19.26
CA ILE A 324 3.07 31.44 20.06
C ILE A 324 2.95 29.90 19.92
N LEU A 325 2.91 29.22 21.07
CA LEU A 325 2.29 27.91 21.34
C LEU A 325 3.13 26.61 21.53
N LEU A 326 4.33 26.68 22.08
CA LEU A 326 4.94 25.53 22.78
C LEU A 326 4.39 25.43 24.21
N LEU A 327 3.13 24.95 24.36
CA LEU A 327 2.58 24.39 25.61
C LEU A 327 1.16 23.79 25.50
N CYS A 328 0.57 23.59 24.30
CA CYS A 328 -0.82 23.12 24.20
C CYS A 328 -1.04 21.74 23.51
N THR A 329 -0.06 21.16 22.83
CA THR A 329 -0.26 19.88 22.09
C THR A 329 -0.18 18.64 22.98
N MET A 330 0.58 18.67 24.07
CA MET A 330 0.61 17.58 25.06
C MET A 330 -0.72 17.39 25.83
N LEU A 331 -1.65 18.35 25.79
CA LEU A 331 -3.00 18.24 26.39
C LEU A 331 -4.08 17.82 25.38
N GLN A 332 -3.80 17.87 24.07
CA GLN A 332 -4.78 17.57 23.01
C GLN A 332 -4.99 16.07 22.77
N TYR A 333 -3.95 15.24 22.96
CA TYR A 333 -4.09 13.78 22.90
C TYR A 333 -4.81 13.17 24.12
N LEU A 334 -4.96 13.93 25.22
CA LEU A 334 -5.57 13.43 26.46
C LEU A 334 -7.07 13.74 26.59
N LEU A 335 -7.60 14.76 25.88
CA LEU A 335 -8.96 15.28 26.11
C LEU A 335 -9.96 15.04 24.97
N GLY A 336 -9.52 14.52 23.82
CA GLY A 336 -10.39 14.29 22.66
C GLY A 336 -10.87 15.59 21.99
N GLY A 337 -11.19 15.49 20.71
CA GLY A 337 -11.73 16.56 19.88
C GLY A 337 -13.21 16.82 20.11
N PRO A 338 -13.78 17.86 19.46
CA PRO A 338 -15.17 18.27 19.66
C PRO A 338 -16.16 17.21 19.19
N LEU A 339 -17.29 17.10 19.89
CA LEU A 339 -18.46 16.35 19.42
C LEU A 339 -19.33 17.25 18.55
N ILE A 340 -19.57 16.85 17.30
CA ILE A 340 -20.29 17.64 16.28
C ILE A 340 -21.82 17.45 16.30
N TYR A 341 -22.32 16.62 17.21
CA TYR A 341 -23.75 16.34 17.37
C TYR A 341 -24.14 16.54 18.84
N ASP A 342 -25.08 17.45 19.11
CA ASP A 342 -25.52 17.78 20.47
C ASP A 342 -26.11 16.59 21.24
N SER A 343 -26.65 15.60 20.54
CA SER A 343 -27.20 14.39 21.15
C SER A 343 -26.13 13.44 21.66
N VAL A 344 -24.93 13.45 21.08
CA VAL A 344 -23.86 12.48 21.37
C VAL A 344 -23.19 12.83 22.69
N LYS A 345 -22.96 11.82 23.52
CA LYS A 345 -22.36 12.00 24.85
C LYS A 345 -21.06 11.22 24.97
N LEU A 346 -20.00 11.90 25.40
CA LEU A 346 -18.76 11.26 25.82
C LEU A 346 -18.99 10.49 27.13
N VAL A 347 -18.76 9.18 27.09
CA VAL A 347 -18.91 8.30 28.24
C VAL A 347 -17.56 8.05 28.89
N GLN A 348 -16.56 7.67 28.08
CA GLN A 348 -15.19 7.44 28.51
C GLN A 348 -14.23 7.90 27.40
N ASP A 349 -13.23 8.67 27.78
CA ASP A 349 -12.09 9.02 26.92
C ASP A 349 -10.99 7.93 27.00
N SER A 350 -9.86 8.18 26.36
CA SER A 350 -8.74 7.24 26.33
C SER A 350 -8.18 6.94 27.71
N VAL A 351 -8.13 7.95 28.59
CA VAL A 351 -7.64 7.81 29.98
C VAL A 351 -8.58 6.93 30.80
N ALA A 352 -9.88 7.19 30.74
CA ALA A 352 -10.89 6.39 31.42
C ALA A 352 -11.01 4.96 30.88
N LEU A 353 -10.57 4.74 29.64
CA LEU A 353 -10.45 3.42 29.03
C LEU A 353 -9.06 2.79 29.26
N ASN A 354 -8.15 3.39 30.03
CA ASN A 354 -6.78 2.88 30.27
C ASN A 354 -5.96 2.64 28.98
N GLY A 355 -6.00 3.53 28.00
CA GLY A 355 -5.19 3.41 26.77
C GLY A 355 -5.06 4.72 26.01
N THR A 356 -4.77 4.64 24.72
CA THR A 356 -4.58 5.80 23.83
C THR A 356 -5.46 5.69 22.59
N GLN A 357 -5.84 6.84 22.04
CA GLN A 357 -6.62 6.93 20.79
C GLN A 357 -7.86 6.02 20.76
N ARG A 358 -8.59 5.95 21.88
CA ARG A 358 -9.86 5.23 21.98
C ARG A 358 -10.91 6.01 22.75
N VAL A 359 -12.18 5.80 22.40
CA VAL A 359 -13.32 6.54 22.93
C VAL A 359 -14.56 5.67 23.04
N LEU A 360 -15.38 5.97 24.05
CA LEU A 360 -16.71 5.43 24.22
C LEU A 360 -17.73 6.57 24.20
N LEU A 361 -18.66 6.51 23.26
CA LEU A 361 -19.73 7.49 23.07
C LEU A 361 -21.09 6.83 23.17
N ASP A 362 -22.08 7.53 23.72
CA ASP A 362 -23.49 7.10 23.74
C ASP A 362 -24.34 8.06 22.90
N GLN A 363 -25.55 7.61 22.54
CA GLN A 363 -26.56 8.41 21.82
C GLN A 363 -26.12 8.83 20.40
N VAL A 364 -25.30 8.01 19.75
CA VAL A 364 -24.94 8.19 18.33
C VAL A 364 -26.14 7.95 17.42
N ILE A 365 -26.99 6.99 17.77
CA ILE A 365 -28.31 6.78 17.19
C ILE A 365 -29.34 6.68 18.32
N SER A 366 -30.59 7.01 18.00
CA SER A 366 -31.73 6.92 18.92
C SER A 366 -32.24 5.50 19.11
N GLU A 367 -33.05 5.26 20.15
CA GLU A 367 -33.70 3.96 20.41
C GLU A 367 -34.61 3.53 19.24
N ASP A 368 -35.32 4.47 18.62
CA ASP A 368 -36.15 4.18 17.44
C ASP A 368 -35.28 3.78 16.23
N GLU A 369 -34.16 4.48 16.00
CA GLU A 369 -33.21 4.13 14.94
C GLU A 369 -32.57 2.74 15.20
N CYS A 370 -32.27 2.40 16.46
CA CYS A 370 -31.80 1.07 16.83
C CYS A 370 -32.82 -0.01 16.53
N ALA A 371 -34.09 0.19 16.89
CA ALA A 371 -35.16 -0.76 16.64
C ALA A 371 -35.36 -0.98 15.12
N ASP A 372 -35.35 0.09 14.33
CA ASP A 372 -35.42 0.02 12.87
C ASP A 372 -34.23 -0.75 12.27
N LEU A 373 -33.00 -0.50 12.75
CA LEU A 373 -31.80 -1.20 12.26
C LEU A 373 -31.73 -2.67 12.72
N GLN A 374 -32.23 -3.01 13.91
CA GLN A 374 -32.38 -4.40 14.33
C GLN A 374 -33.39 -5.16 13.47
N GLN A 375 -34.56 -4.55 13.20
CA GLN A 375 -35.55 -5.15 12.32
C GLN A 375 -35.01 -5.32 10.90
N LEU A 376 -34.28 -4.33 10.40
CA LEU A 376 -33.58 -4.42 9.13
C LEU A 376 -32.58 -5.58 9.13
N ALA A 377 -31.76 -5.73 10.18
CA ALA A 377 -30.78 -6.80 10.30
C ALA A 377 -31.43 -8.20 10.18
N HIS A 378 -32.58 -8.42 10.83
CA HIS A 378 -33.32 -9.67 10.72
C HIS A 378 -33.78 -10.01 9.30
N ALA A 379 -34.01 -9.00 8.45
CA ALA A 379 -34.48 -9.18 7.09
C ALA A 379 -33.34 -9.31 6.05
N VAL A 380 -32.20 -8.65 6.28
CA VAL A 380 -31.15 -8.50 5.25
C VAL A 380 -29.90 -9.33 5.52
N THR A 381 -29.64 -9.70 6.77
CA THR A 381 -28.41 -10.43 7.12
C THR A 381 -28.44 -11.87 6.61
N MET A 382 -27.28 -12.37 6.17
CA MET A 382 -27.09 -13.74 5.73
C MET A 382 -26.07 -14.45 6.59
N ALA A 383 -26.31 -15.74 6.85
CA ALA A 383 -25.39 -16.56 7.63
C ALA A 383 -24.03 -16.71 6.92
N GLY A 384 -22.95 -16.36 7.62
CA GLY A 384 -21.59 -16.42 7.09
C GLY A 384 -21.25 -15.41 6.00
N ASP A 385 -22.01 -14.31 5.88
CA ASP A 385 -21.68 -13.17 5.00
C ASP A 385 -20.26 -12.65 5.29
N GLY A 386 -19.45 -12.37 4.28
CA GLY A 386 -18.02 -12.08 4.45
C GLY A 386 -17.11 -13.26 4.85
N TYR A 387 -17.65 -14.46 5.10
CA TYR A 387 -16.90 -15.67 5.49
C TYR A 387 -17.21 -16.90 4.61
N ARG A 388 -17.46 -16.67 3.32
CA ARG A 388 -17.77 -17.74 2.33
C ARG A 388 -18.92 -18.65 2.77
N GLY A 389 -19.91 -18.12 3.49
CA GLY A 389 -21.07 -18.85 3.98
C GLY A 389 -20.82 -19.71 5.23
N ARG A 390 -19.64 -19.61 5.87
CA ARG A 390 -19.37 -20.30 7.13
C ARG A 390 -20.17 -19.65 8.26
N MET A 391 -21.21 -20.33 8.74
CA MET A 391 -22.12 -19.81 9.77
C MET A 391 -21.45 -19.56 11.14
N SER A 392 -20.36 -20.26 11.43
CA SER A 392 -19.63 -20.18 12.70
C SER A 392 -18.13 -20.03 12.43
N PRO A 393 -17.69 -18.84 11.98
CA PRO A 393 -16.32 -18.62 11.53
C PRO A 393 -15.30 -18.59 12.68
N HIS A 394 -15.71 -18.13 13.86
CA HIS A 394 -14.82 -17.88 15.00
C HIS A 394 -14.97 -18.89 16.14
N THR A 395 -16.20 -19.25 16.48
CA THR A 395 -16.53 -20.25 17.50
C THR A 395 -17.72 -21.09 17.04
N PRO A 396 -17.73 -22.42 17.26
CA PRO A 396 -18.86 -23.27 16.90
C PRO A 396 -20.14 -22.97 17.69
N ASN A 397 -20.04 -22.24 18.81
CA ASN A 397 -21.13 -22.01 19.75
C ASN A 397 -22.02 -20.80 19.40
N GLU A 398 -21.69 -20.09 18.32
CA GLU A 398 -22.40 -18.89 17.89
C GLU A 398 -22.64 -18.90 16.37
N LYS A 399 -23.78 -18.36 15.98
CA LYS A 399 -24.13 -18.10 14.57
C LYS A 399 -23.72 -16.67 14.21
N PHE A 400 -23.06 -16.52 13.06
CA PHE A 400 -22.67 -15.25 12.47
C PHE A 400 -23.56 -14.91 11.28
N GLU A 401 -24.11 -13.70 11.28
CA GLU A 401 -24.92 -13.17 10.19
C GLU A 401 -24.48 -11.75 9.88
N GLY A 402 -24.49 -11.38 8.59
CA GLY A 402 -24.07 -10.04 8.19
C GLY A 402 -24.66 -9.55 6.88
N ALA A 403 -24.56 -8.24 6.64
CA ALA A 403 -24.94 -7.58 5.39
C ALA A 403 -24.14 -6.29 5.13
N THR A 404 -23.87 -6.02 3.86
CA THR A 404 -23.22 -4.77 3.42
C THR A 404 -24.24 -3.68 3.12
N VAL A 405 -23.78 -2.43 3.08
CA VAL A 405 -24.63 -1.24 2.84
C VAL A 405 -25.28 -1.29 1.46
N LEU A 406 -24.48 -1.55 0.42
CA LEU A 406 -24.96 -1.62 -0.95
C LEU A 406 -26.09 -2.65 -1.11
N LYS A 407 -25.88 -3.85 -0.57
CA LYS A 407 -26.87 -4.93 -0.63
C LYS A 407 -28.17 -4.55 0.09
N THR A 408 -28.05 -3.86 1.21
CA THR A 408 -29.21 -3.40 1.98
C THR A 408 -30.01 -2.36 1.21
N LEU A 409 -29.33 -1.43 0.51
CA LEU A 409 -29.96 -0.45 -0.38
C LEU A 409 -30.61 -1.12 -1.61
N GLN A 410 -29.99 -2.14 -2.20
CA GLN A 410 -30.59 -2.93 -3.27
C GLN A 410 -31.88 -3.61 -2.82
N TYR A 411 -31.90 -4.22 -1.64
CA TYR A 411 -33.12 -4.82 -1.07
C TYR A 411 -34.21 -3.77 -0.81
N GLY A 412 -33.82 -2.54 -0.47
CA GLY A 412 -34.74 -1.41 -0.37
C GLY A 412 -35.39 -1.05 -1.71
N TYR A 413 -34.61 -0.97 -2.79
CA TYR A 413 -35.13 -0.76 -4.15
C TYR A 413 -36.04 -1.87 -4.63
N GLU A 414 -35.71 -3.12 -4.31
CA GLU A 414 -36.53 -4.28 -4.64
C GLU A 414 -37.82 -4.37 -3.79
N GLY A 415 -38.00 -3.48 -2.80
CA GLY A 415 -39.16 -3.46 -1.92
C GLY A 415 -39.18 -4.60 -0.89
N ARG A 416 -38.04 -5.29 -0.68
CA ARG A 416 -37.92 -6.35 0.33
C ARG A 416 -37.84 -5.80 1.75
N VAL A 417 -37.31 -4.59 1.89
CA VAL A 417 -37.25 -3.83 3.14
C VAL A 417 -37.64 -2.38 2.88
N PRO A 418 -38.11 -1.62 3.88
CA PRO A 418 -38.38 -0.20 3.71
C PRO A 418 -37.10 0.56 3.30
N MET A 419 -37.16 1.32 2.21
CA MET A 419 -36.00 2.08 1.73
C MET A 419 -35.48 3.08 2.77
N LYS A 420 -36.36 3.62 3.61
CA LYS A 420 -35.99 4.47 4.75
C LYS A 420 -35.07 3.75 5.73
N SER A 421 -35.36 2.49 6.06
CA SER A 421 -34.53 1.68 6.96
C SER A 421 -33.18 1.34 6.32
N ALA A 422 -33.17 1.04 5.02
CA ALA A 422 -31.92 0.83 4.28
C ALA A 422 -31.02 2.09 4.23
N ARG A 423 -31.63 3.25 4.00
CA ARG A 423 -30.94 4.55 4.07
C ARG A 423 -30.44 4.85 5.48
N LEU A 424 -31.20 4.51 6.53
CA LEU A 424 -30.76 4.70 7.91
C LEU A 424 -29.45 3.97 8.22
N PHE A 425 -29.24 2.77 7.65
CA PHE A 425 -27.96 2.05 7.82
C PHE A 425 -26.79 2.83 7.19
N TYR A 426 -26.98 3.37 5.99
CA TYR A 426 -26.01 4.26 5.35
C TYR A 426 -25.75 5.52 6.21
N ASP A 427 -26.79 6.23 6.61
CA ASP A 427 -26.69 7.49 7.36
C ASP A 427 -26.04 7.28 8.75
N ALA A 428 -26.35 6.18 9.44
CA ALA A 428 -25.75 5.85 10.73
C ALA A 428 -24.24 5.60 10.61
N SER A 429 -23.80 4.94 9.54
CA SER A 429 -22.36 4.73 9.28
C SER A 429 -21.62 6.03 8.94
N GLU A 430 -22.22 6.95 8.16
CA GLU A 430 -21.65 8.30 7.92
C GLU A 430 -21.56 9.10 9.22
N ARG A 431 -22.61 9.06 10.04
CA ARG A 431 -22.65 9.75 11.33
C ARG A 431 -21.49 9.31 12.23
N ALA A 432 -21.27 8.00 12.32
CA ALA A 432 -20.14 7.44 13.06
C ALA A 432 -18.79 7.90 12.49
N ARG A 433 -18.60 7.86 11.16
CA ARG A 433 -17.37 8.33 10.50
C ARG A 433 -17.03 9.78 10.87
N ARG A 434 -18.00 10.69 10.76
CA ARG A 434 -17.81 12.12 11.08
C ARG A 434 -17.51 12.35 12.57
N ILE A 435 -18.11 11.55 13.44
CA ILE A 435 -17.82 11.59 14.88
C ILE A 435 -16.37 11.19 15.15
N ILE A 436 -15.89 10.08 14.55
CA ILE A 436 -14.52 9.61 14.70
C ILE A 436 -13.52 10.64 14.15
N GLU A 437 -13.79 11.19 12.95
CA GLU A 437 -12.96 12.22 12.31
C GLU A 437 -12.83 13.47 13.19
N SER A 438 -13.94 13.94 13.75
CA SER A 438 -13.95 15.11 14.64
C SER A 438 -13.32 14.83 16.00
N TYR A 439 -13.64 13.70 16.63
CA TYR A 439 -13.15 13.37 17.98
C TYR A 439 -11.65 13.09 17.99
N PHE A 440 -11.09 12.47 16.95
CA PHE A 440 -9.64 12.29 16.84
C PHE A 440 -8.94 13.47 16.17
N MET A 441 -9.66 14.55 15.86
CA MET A 441 -9.13 15.78 15.24
C MET A 441 -8.30 15.49 13.98
N LEU A 442 -8.83 14.64 13.11
CA LEU A 442 -8.12 14.23 11.92
C LEU A 442 -8.09 15.36 10.90
N ASN A 443 -6.91 15.65 10.36
CA ASN A 443 -6.70 16.69 9.35
C ASN A 443 -7.15 16.24 7.94
N SER A 444 -7.50 14.95 7.80
CA SER A 444 -7.87 14.31 6.55
C SER A 444 -9.18 13.54 6.70
N THR A 445 -9.91 13.44 5.59
CA THR A 445 -11.19 12.74 5.55
C THR A 445 -11.00 11.24 5.75
N LEU A 446 -11.68 10.66 6.73
CA LEU A 446 -11.72 9.21 6.87
C LEU A 446 -12.55 8.61 5.73
N HIS A 447 -12.01 7.58 5.10
CA HIS A 447 -12.67 6.78 4.07
C HIS A 447 -13.06 5.41 4.63
N PHE A 448 -14.20 4.84 4.23
CA PHE A 448 -14.53 3.46 4.61
C PHE A 448 -13.61 2.49 3.88
N SER A 449 -12.96 1.61 4.64
CA SER A 449 -12.26 0.42 4.17
C SER A 449 -13.20 -0.78 4.08
N TYR A 450 -14.15 -0.87 5.03
CA TYR A 450 -15.23 -1.87 5.00
C TYR A 450 -16.37 -1.47 5.96
N THR A 451 -17.62 -1.73 5.59
CA THR A 451 -18.81 -1.45 6.41
C THR A 451 -19.69 -2.69 6.53
N HIS A 452 -19.91 -3.17 7.75
CA HIS A 452 -20.62 -4.42 7.96
C HIS A 452 -21.67 -4.34 9.08
N LEU A 453 -22.94 -4.52 8.73
CA LEU A 453 -23.99 -4.80 9.72
C LEU A 453 -23.85 -6.27 10.12
N VAL A 454 -23.59 -6.53 11.40
CA VAL A 454 -23.20 -7.85 11.89
C VAL A 454 -24.02 -8.23 13.13
N CYS A 455 -24.49 -9.47 13.14
CA CYS A 455 -25.17 -10.08 14.28
C CYS A 455 -24.51 -11.40 14.69
N ARG A 456 -24.36 -11.60 16.01
CA ARG A 456 -23.86 -12.82 16.65
C ARG A 456 -24.95 -13.39 17.54
N THR A 457 -25.37 -14.63 17.30
CA THR A 457 -26.44 -15.29 18.05
C THR A 457 -25.92 -16.50 18.81
N ALA A 458 -26.21 -16.59 20.11
CA ALA A 458 -25.88 -17.76 20.91
C ALA A 458 -26.66 -18.99 20.41
N ILE A 459 -25.97 -20.11 20.17
CA ILE A 459 -26.62 -21.37 19.80
C ILE A 459 -27.12 -22.07 21.06
N THR A 460 -28.43 -22.34 21.11
CA THR A 460 -29.07 -23.00 22.25
C THR A 460 -28.45 -24.37 22.55
N GLY A 461 -28.14 -24.65 23.81
CA GLY A 461 -27.56 -25.92 24.25
C GLY A 461 -26.05 -26.06 24.07
N GLN A 462 -25.36 -25.00 23.64
CA GLN A 462 -23.90 -24.99 23.44
C GLN A 462 -23.17 -23.94 24.31
N GLN A 463 -23.79 -23.55 25.43
CA GLN A 463 -23.34 -22.39 26.23
C GLN A 463 -22.72 -22.77 27.59
N ASP A 464 -22.86 -24.03 28.01
CA ASP A 464 -22.42 -24.47 29.33
C ASP A 464 -20.89 -24.45 29.46
N HIS A 465 -20.39 -23.80 30.52
CA HIS A 465 -18.97 -23.71 30.87
C HIS A 465 -18.03 -23.14 29.78
N ARG A 466 -18.54 -22.26 28.91
CA ARG A 466 -17.72 -21.57 27.90
C ARG A 466 -16.63 -20.67 28.51
N ASN A 467 -15.43 -20.76 27.96
CA ASN A 467 -14.28 -19.90 28.25
C ASN A 467 -13.61 -19.31 26.98
N ASP A 468 -14.17 -19.59 25.80
CA ASP A 468 -13.76 -19.01 24.51
C ASP A 468 -14.28 -17.58 24.33
N LEU A 469 -13.72 -16.89 23.33
CA LEU A 469 -14.14 -15.57 22.89
C LEU A 469 -15.09 -15.70 21.67
N SER A 470 -16.09 -14.82 21.60
CA SER A 470 -16.93 -14.65 20.40
C SER A 470 -16.11 -14.16 19.21
N HIS A 471 -15.15 -13.26 19.50
CA HIS A 471 -14.14 -12.81 18.56
C HIS A 471 -12.77 -12.84 19.25
N PRO A 472 -11.77 -13.56 18.69
CA PRO A 472 -10.42 -13.59 19.24
C PRO A 472 -9.82 -12.20 19.42
N ILE A 473 -8.86 -12.08 20.35
CA ILE A 473 -8.06 -10.86 20.50
C ILE A 473 -7.21 -10.67 19.24
N HIS A 474 -7.24 -9.46 18.68
CA HIS A 474 -6.52 -9.09 17.48
C HIS A 474 -6.31 -7.57 17.43
N ALA A 475 -5.49 -7.12 16.48
CA ALA A 475 -5.44 -5.74 16.02
C ALA A 475 -5.95 -5.71 14.57
N ASP A 476 -6.54 -4.59 14.15
CA ASP A 476 -7.26 -4.51 12.87
C ASP A 476 -6.33 -4.26 11.68
N ASN A 477 -5.13 -3.72 11.90
CA ASN A 477 -4.18 -3.37 10.84
C ASN A 477 -2.83 -4.11 10.92
N CYS A 478 -2.67 -5.06 11.82
CA CYS A 478 -1.42 -5.81 11.95
C CYS A 478 -1.66 -7.25 12.45
N LEU A 479 -0.65 -8.09 12.26
CA LEU A 479 -0.56 -9.40 12.89
C LEU A 479 -0.03 -9.21 14.31
N LEU A 480 -0.92 -9.33 15.29
CA LEU A 480 -0.56 -9.26 16.70
C LEU A 480 0.24 -10.52 17.09
N ASP A 481 1.46 -10.32 17.59
CA ASP A 481 2.31 -11.35 18.19
C ASP A 481 2.45 -11.09 19.70
N PRO A 482 1.64 -11.78 20.53
CA PRO A 482 1.67 -11.60 21.98
C PRO A 482 2.94 -12.08 22.66
N GLU A 483 3.73 -12.96 22.03
CA GLU A 483 4.96 -13.50 22.62
C GLU A 483 6.14 -12.54 22.41
N ALA A 484 6.23 -11.95 21.22
CA ALA A 484 7.20 -10.91 20.91
C ALA A 484 6.79 -9.51 21.42
N ASN A 485 5.51 -9.33 21.79
CA ASN A 485 4.91 -8.03 22.09
C ASN A 485 5.05 -7.07 20.89
N GLU A 486 4.81 -7.61 19.70
CA GLU A 486 4.97 -6.94 18.40
C GLU A 486 3.67 -6.96 17.59
N CYS A 487 3.55 -6.03 16.65
CA CYS A 487 2.37 -5.85 15.82
C CYS A 487 2.82 -5.64 14.36
N TRP A 488 2.93 -6.73 13.62
CA TRP A 488 3.54 -6.76 12.29
C TRP A 488 2.55 -6.28 11.23
N LYS A 489 2.81 -5.10 10.63
CA LYS A 489 1.99 -4.57 9.54
C LYS A 489 2.36 -5.22 8.20
N GLU A 490 1.93 -6.46 8.01
CA GLU A 490 2.15 -7.21 6.78
C GLU A 490 0.94 -8.10 6.40
N PRO A 491 0.81 -8.50 5.12
CA PRO A 491 -0.23 -9.45 4.72
C PRO A 491 -0.15 -10.76 5.55
N PRO A 492 -1.29 -11.32 6.00
CA PRO A 492 -2.66 -11.03 5.55
C PRO A 492 -3.39 -9.92 6.34
N ALA A 493 -2.72 -9.13 7.17
CA ALA A 493 -3.38 -8.02 7.88
C ALA A 493 -3.79 -6.89 6.93
N TYR A 494 -4.86 -6.17 7.28
CA TYR A 494 -5.32 -5.00 6.53
C TYR A 494 -4.54 -3.76 6.97
N THR A 495 -3.28 -3.67 6.56
CA THR A 495 -2.29 -2.67 7.04
C THR A 495 -2.67 -1.21 6.80
N TYR A 496 -3.63 -0.98 5.91
CA TYR A 496 -4.17 0.32 5.53
C TYR A 496 -5.32 0.79 6.41
N ARG A 497 -5.78 0.00 7.40
CA ARG A 497 -6.80 0.45 8.36
C ARG A 497 -6.15 1.35 9.41
N ASP A 498 -6.68 2.55 9.56
CA ASP A 498 -6.17 3.55 10.49
C ASP A 498 -7.05 3.66 11.74
N TYR A 499 -8.36 3.61 11.55
CA TYR A 499 -9.34 3.69 12.63
C TYR A 499 -10.45 2.64 12.46
N SER A 500 -10.99 2.19 13.59
CA SER A 500 -12.10 1.26 13.66
C SER A 500 -13.19 1.81 14.56
N ALA A 501 -14.44 1.45 14.28
CA ALA A 501 -15.54 1.74 15.18
C ALA A 501 -16.62 0.65 15.17
N LEU A 502 -17.26 0.43 16.31
CA LEU A 502 -18.42 -0.44 16.46
C LEU A 502 -19.58 0.33 17.06
N LEU A 503 -20.66 0.49 16.29
CA LEU A 503 -21.92 1.09 16.73
C LEU A 503 -22.91 -0.01 17.12
N TYR A 504 -23.24 -0.11 18.39
CA TYR A 504 -24.14 -1.12 18.92
C TYR A 504 -25.60 -0.78 18.72
N LEU A 505 -26.37 -1.78 18.27
CA LEU A 505 -27.79 -1.62 18.00
C LEU A 505 -28.66 -2.05 19.18
N ASN A 506 -28.15 -2.93 20.05
CA ASN A 506 -28.95 -3.55 21.10
C ASN A 506 -28.11 -3.90 22.34
N GLY A 507 -28.78 -4.35 23.41
CA GLY A 507 -28.14 -4.73 24.68
C GLY A 507 -28.95 -5.74 25.49
N ASP A 508 -29.96 -6.33 24.88
CA ASP A 508 -30.88 -7.36 25.40
C ASP A 508 -30.31 -8.78 25.16
N PHE A 509 -29.06 -8.98 25.56
CA PHE A 509 -28.33 -10.24 25.48
C PHE A 509 -27.36 -10.38 26.67
N GLU A 510 -26.89 -11.60 26.92
CA GLU A 510 -25.93 -11.90 27.99
C GLU A 510 -24.53 -12.19 27.44
N GLY A 511 -23.50 -11.72 28.14
CA GLY A 511 -22.11 -11.75 27.68
C GLY A 511 -21.83 -10.73 26.57
N GLY A 512 -20.96 -11.08 25.62
CA GLY A 512 -20.70 -10.27 24.42
C GLY A 512 -19.99 -8.93 24.67
N GLU A 513 -19.37 -8.73 25.84
CA GLU A 513 -18.61 -7.53 26.14
C GLU A 513 -17.42 -7.35 25.19
N PHE A 514 -17.23 -6.13 24.71
CA PHE A 514 -16.04 -5.75 23.96
C PHE A 514 -14.92 -5.44 24.94
N ILE A 515 -13.74 -6.01 24.73
CA ILE A 515 -12.60 -5.85 25.62
C ILE A 515 -11.39 -5.32 24.86
N PHE A 516 -10.70 -4.36 25.47
CA PHE A 516 -9.36 -3.98 25.08
C PHE A 516 -8.34 -4.74 25.93
N THR A 517 -7.20 -5.08 25.36
CA THR A 517 -6.10 -5.72 26.06
C THR A 517 -4.79 -4.96 25.84
N GLU A 518 -3.78 -5.30 26.62
CA GLU A 518 -2.39 -5.03 26.24
C GLU A 518 -2.00 -5.88 25.03
N MET A 519 -0.81 -5.62 24.47
CA MET A 519 -0.23 -6.39 23.36
C MET A 519 0.01 -7.87 23.70
N ASP A 520 0.06 -8.23 24.99
CA ASP A 520 0.13 -9.61 25.49
C ASP A 520 -1.13 -10.46 25.23
N ALA A 521 -2.19 -9.85 24.69
CA ALA A 521 -3.50 -10.45 24.39
C ALA A 521 -4.19 -11.14 25.59
N LYS A 522 -3.76 -10.84 26.83
CA LYS A 522 -4.22 -11.48 28.07
C LYS A 522 -4.69 -10.45 29.09
N THR A 523 -3.95 -9.37 29.25
CA THR A 523 -4.22 -8.34 30.26
C THR A 523 -5.32 -7.41 29.76
N ILE A 524 -6.54 -7.58 30.28
CA ILE A 524 -7.68 -6.73 29.92
C ILE A 524 -7.50 -5.34 30.54
N THR A 525 -7.45 -4.31 29.69
CA THR A 525 -7.28 -2.91 30.10
C THR A 525 -8.61 -2.18 30.27
N ALA A 526 -9.61 -2.54 29.46
CA ALA A 526 -10.98 -2.04 29.56
C ALA A 526 -12.02 -3.05 29.05
N SER A 527 -13.24 -2.95 29.58
CA SER A 527 -14.38 -3.79 29.18
C SER A 527 -15.61 -2.91 28.97
N VAL A 528 -16.19 -2.97 27.78
CA VAL A 528 -17.34 -2.17 27.35
C VAL A 528 -18.55 -3.08 27.18
N LYS A 529 -19.61 -2.79 27.93
CA LYS A 529 -20.92 -3.43 27.75
C LYS A 529 -21.67 -2.77 26.58
N PRO A 530 -22.05 -3.53 25.53
CA PRO A 530 -22.88 -3.01 24.44
C PRO A 530 -24.27 -2.57 24.90
N LYS A 531 -24.83 -1.58 24.21
CA LYS A 531 -26.23 -1.15 24.32
C LYS A 531 -26.60 -0.32 23.09
N CYS A 532 -27.89 -0.09 22.85
CA CYS A 532 -28.33 0.77 21.74
C CYS A 532 -27.62 2.14 21.74
N GLY A 533 -27.17 2.56 20.55
CA GLY A 533 -26.62 3.89 20.32
C GLY A 533 -25.23 4.12 20.89
N ARG A 534 -24.59 3.08 21.45
CA ARG A 534 -23.22 3.13 21.96
C ARG A 534 -22.22 2.87 20.85
N LEU A 535 -21.27 3.79 20.68
CA LEU A 535 -20.16 3.69 19.74
C LEU A 535 -18.85 3.50 20.51
N VAL A 536 -18.10 2.47 20.16
CA VAL A 536 -16.68 2.34 20.52
C VAL A 536 -15.87 2.76 19.30
N GLY A 537 -14.97 3.72 19.43
CA GLY A 537 -14.07 4.17 18.36
C GLY A 537 -12.63 4.12 18.80
N PHE A 538 -11.72 3.68 17.95
CA PHE A 538 -10.31 3.52 18.30
C PHE A 538 -9.41 3.47 17.06
N SER A 539 -8.11 3.77 17.22
CA SER A 539 -7.11 3.53 16.17
C SER A 539 -6.85 2.02 15.98
N SER A 540 -6.67 1.55 14.75
CA SER A 540 -6.67 0.12 14.40
C SER A 540 -5.38 -0.65 14.73
N GLY A 541 -4.38 0.02 15.31
CA GLY A 541 -3.04 -0.49 15.52
C GLY A 541 -2.82 -1.36 16.77
N GLY A 542 -1.55 -1.68 17.00
CA GLY A 542 -1.08 -2.49 18.13
C GLY A 542 -1.26 -1.84 19.49
N GLU A 543 -1.59 -0.55 19.54
CA GLU A 543 -1.98 0.21 20.73
C GLU A 543 -3.41 -0.11 21.22
N ASN A 544 -4.25 -0.69 20.36
CA ASN A 544 -5.62 -1.09 20.71
C ASN A 544 -5.97 -2.55 20.35
N PRO A 545 -5.20 -3.57 20.83
CA PRO A 545 -5.60 -4.96 20.73
C PRO A 545 -6.94 -5.18 21.44
N HIS A 546 -7.84 -5.93 20.80
CA HIS A 546 -9.19 -6.07 21.30
C HIS A 546 -9.86 -7.36 20.84
N GLY A 547 -10.93 -7.74 21.53
CA GLY A 547 -11.80 -8.83 21.14
C GLY A 547 -13.16 -8.78 21.84
N VAL A 548 -13.92 -9.86 21.74
CA VAL A 548 -15.31 -9.91 22.23
C VAL A 548 -15.52 -11.18 23.05
N LYS A 549 -16.01 -11.03 24.29
CA LYS A 549 -16.39 -12.17 25.13
C LYS A 549 -17.54 -12.96 24.50
N ALA A 550 -17.66 -14.24 24.87
CA ALA A 550 -18.75 -15.10 24.39
C ALA A 550 -20.14 -14.48 24.62
N VAL A 551 -21.02 -14.57 23.62
CA VAL A 551 -22.45 -14.23 23.76
C VAL A 551 -23.18 -15.47 24.26
N THR A 552 -23.58 -15.49 25.53
CA THR A 552 -24.12 -16.70 26.18
C THR A 552 -25.63 -16.86 26.03
N SER A 553 -26.34 -15.77 25.75
CA SER A 553 -27.79 -15.79 25.49
C SER A 553 -28.18 -14.59 24.62
N GLY A 554 -29.17 -14.78 23.74
CA GLY A 554 -29.68 -13.73 22.86
C GLY A 554 -28.85 -13.53 21.58
N GLN A 555 -29.06 -12.37 20.95
CA GLN A 555 -28.38 -11.95 19.74
C GLN A 555 -27.79 -10.56 19.94
N ARG A 556 -26.52 -10.38 19.59
CA ARG A 556 -25.80 -9.10 19.63
C ARG A 556 -25.62 -8.58 18.22
N CYS A 557 -26.17 -7.40 17.92
CA CYS A 557 -26.04 -6.74 16.63
C CYS A 557 -25.29 -5.41 16.73
N ALA A 558 -24.43 -5.15 15.75
CA ALA A 558 -23.64 -3.93 15.64
C ALA A 558 -23.39 -3.57 14.18
N VAL A 559 -23.08 -2.30 13.93
CA VAL A 559 -22.47 -1.85 12.69
C VAL A 559 -20.96 -1.74 12.94
N ALA A 560 -20.20 -2.63 12.33
CA ALA A 560 -18.74 -2.63 12.37
C ALA A 560 -18.20 -1.80 11.20
N LEU A 561 -17.32 -0.85 11.52
CA LEU A 561 -16.79 0.15 10.62
C LEU A 561 -15.27 0.11 10.68
N TRP A 562 -14.64 0.03 9.52
CA TRP A 562 -13.20 0.19 9.39
C TRP A 562 -12.91 1.33 8.44
N PHE A 563 -11.97 2.17 8.82
CA PHE A 563 -11.61 3.38 8.11
C PHE A 563 -10.14 3.38 7.69
N THR A 564 -9.86 4.13 6.63
CA THR A 564 -8.53 4.40 6.12
C THR A 564 -8.39 5.89 5.80
N LEU A 565 -7.20 6.44 5.99
CA LEU A 565 -6.80 7.76 5.56
C LEU A 565 -6.35 7.76 4.09
N ASP A 566 -6.06 6.58 3.53
CA ASP A 566 -5.65 6.42 2.14
C ASP A 566 -6.89 6.16 1.24
N PRO A 567 -7.23 7.10 0.34
CA PRO A 567 -8.37 6.94 -0.57
C PRO A 567 -8.23 5.77 -1.55
N LEU A 568 -7.04 5.17 -1.73
CA LEU A 568 -6.84 4.01 -2.58
C LEU A 568 -7.47 2.73 -2.00
N PHE A 569 -7.62 2.66 -0.68
CA PHE A 569 -8.19 1.50 0.01
C PHE A 569 -9.66 1.67 0.36
N ARG A 570 -10.37 2.54 -0.38
CA ARG A 570 -11.81 2.74 -0.26
C ARG A 570 -12.59 1.47 -0.60
N GLU A 571 -13.60 1.20 0.21
CA GLU A 571 -14.59 0.16 -0.02
C GLU A 571 -15.34 0.43 -1.34
N LEU A 572 -15.13 -0.43 -2.34
CA LEU A 572 -15.78 -0.26 -3.65
C LEU A 572 -17.31 -0.31 -3.57
N GLU A 573 -17.86 -1.21 -2.75
CA GLU A 573 -19.31 -1.29 -2.51
C GLU A 573 -19.86 0.00 -1.89
N ARG A 574 -19.04 0.73 -1.12
CA ARG A 574 -19.43 2.01 -0.54
C ARG A 574 -19.59 3.08 -1.62
N LEU A 575 -18.67 3.15 -2.57
CA LEU A 575 -18.76 4.07 -3.70
C LEU A 575 -20.03 3.83 -4.53
N GLN A 576 -20.39 2.56 -4.75
CA GLN A 576 -21.64 2.19 -5.42
C GLN A 576 -22.87 2.56 -4.59
N ALA A 577 -22.80 2.41 -3.26
CA ALA A 577 -23.86 2.87 -2.36
C ALA A 577 -24.03 4.40 -2.40
N ASP A 578 -22.94 5.16 -2.51
CA ASP A 578 -22.97 6.62 -2.65
C ASP A 578 -23.70 7.05 -3.93
N GLU A 579 -23.46 6.37 -5.05
CA GLU A 579 -24.19 6.59 -6.31
C GLU A 579 -25.69 6.32 -6.15
N VAL A 580 -26.04 5.25 -5.43
CA VAL A 580 -27.43 4.92 -5.11
C VAL A 580 -28.09 6.04 -4.29
N ILE A 581 -27.44 6.53 -3.24
CA ILE A 581 -27.97 7.60 -2.39
C ILE A 581 -28.12 8.90 -3.20
N LEU A 582 -27.14 9.23 -4.04
CA LEU A 582 -27.18 10.40 -4.92
C LEU A 582 -28.36 10.32 -5.91
N ALA A 583 -28.64 9.14 -6.46
CA ALA A 583 -29.81 8.91 -7.31
C ALA A 583 -31.14 9.09 -6.56
N LEU A 584 -31.25 8.63 -5.30
CA LEU A 584 -32.44 8.82 -4.48
C LEU A 584 -32.69 10.29 -4.15
N ASP A 585 -31.62 11.00 -3.79
CA ASP A 585 -31.71 12.41 -3.42
C ASP A 585 -32.11 13.25 -4.64
N THR A 586 -31.55 12.99 -5.81
CA THR A 586 -31.94 13.65 -7.05
C THR A 586 -33.39 13.33 -7.46
N GLN A 587 -33.84 12.07 -7.41
CA GLN A 587 -35.24 11.71 -7.68
C GLN A 587 -36.24 12.38 -6.71
N SER A 588 -35.86 12.54 -5.43
CA SER A 588 -36.70 13.25 -4.45
C SER A 588 -36.90 14.72 -4.81
N VAL A 589 -35.88 15.36 -5.39
CA VAL A 589 -35.91 16.76 -5.85
C VAL A 589 -36.79 16.92 -7.09
N TRP A 590 -36.73 15.96 -8.04
CA TRP A 590 -37.62 15.97 -9.22
C TRP A 590 -39.10 15.75 -8.87
N ASN A 591 -39.39 14.88 -7.90
CA ASN A 591 -40.77 14.65 -7.42
C ASN A 591 -41.35 15.81 -6.61
N GLN A 592 -40.51 16.67 -6.01
CA GLN A 592 -40.97 17.90 -5.34
C GLN A 592 -41.11 19.10 -6.32
N GLY A 593 -40.51 19.03 -7.51
CA GLY A 593 -40.51 20.12 -8.51
C GLY A 593 -41.59 20.05 -9.59
N LEU A 594 -42.35 18.96 -9.71
CA LEU A 594 -43.35 18.78 -10.77
C LEU A 594 -44.75 18.63 -10.19
N ASN A 595 -45.32 19.75 -9.75
CA ASN A 595 -46.77 19.89 -9.62
C ASN A 595 -47.36 20.25 -11.01
N ILE A 596 -47.17 19.37 -12.01
CA ILE A 596 -47.81 19.54 -13.32
C ILE A 596 -49.19 18.91 -13.24
N ASN A 597 -50.19 19.78 -13.31
CA ASN A 597 -51.60 19.43 -13.43
C ASN A 597 -51.81 18.57 -14.70
N PRO A 598 -52.31 17.33 -14.60
CA PRO A 598 -52.47 16.42 -15.76
C PRO A 598 -53.63 16.80 -16.69
N LYS A 599 -53.91 18.11 -16.86
CA LYS A 599 -54.95 18.65 -17.75
C LYS A 599 -54.43 19.59 -18.84
N ASP A 600 -53.13 19.87 -18.89
CA ASP A 600 -52.54 20.79 -19.87
C ASP A 600 -51.79 20.08 -21.01
N GLU A 601 -52.17 18.85 -21.36
CA GLU A 601 -51.80 18.25 -22.65
C GLU A 601 -53.06 17.91 -23.47
N LEU A 602 -53.53 18.91 -24.22
CA LEU A 602 -54.26 18.78 -25.48
C LEU A 602 -53.53 19.59 -26.55
#